data_AF-A0A379TI25-F1
#
_entry.id   AF-A0A379TI25-F1
#
_cell.length_a   1.000
_cell.length_b   1.000
_cell.length_c   1.000
_cell.angle_alpha   90.00
_cell.angle_beta   90.00
_cell.angle_gamma   90.00
#
_symmetry.space_group_name_H-M   'P 1'
#
loop_
_entity.id
_entity.type
_entity.pdbx_description
1 polymer ?
#
loop_
_entity_poly.entity_id
_entity_poly.type
_entity_poly.pdbx_seq_one_letter_code
_entity_poly.pdbx_strand_id
1 'polypeptide(L)'
;MLDNFEPRIDRDEENKPIRVWLSAQTGVGIPQLFQALTERLSGEVAQRTLRLPPQEGRLRSRFYQLQAIEKEWMEEDGSVSLQVRMPIVDWRRLCKQEPALIEYVI
;
A
#
# COMPACT_ATOMS: atom_id res chain seq x y z
N MET A 1 36.66 6.29 14.03
CA MET A 1 35.21 6.57 13.93
C MET A 1 35.09 7.83 13.08
N LEU A 2 34.09 7.97 12.20
CA LEU A 2 33.92 9.24 11.50
C LEU A 2 33.36 10.24 12.52
N ASP A 3 34.21 11.13 12.99
CA ASP A 3 33.86 12.16 13.96
C ASP A 3 32.88 13.12 13.25
N ASN A 4 31.63 13.17 13.71
CA ASN A 4 30.46 13.87 13.13
C ASN A 4 29.61 13.08 12.11
N PHE A 5 29.47 11.77 12.30
CA PHE A 5 28.47 10.98 11.59
C PHE A 5 27.03 11.30 12.03
N GLU A 6 26.32 12.12 11.26
CA GLU A 6 24.87 12.32 11.42
C GLU A 6 24.08 11.38 10.49
N PRO A 7 23.14 10.57 11.02
CA PRO A 7 22.31 9.69 10.23
C PRO A 7 21.38 10.49 9.32
N ARG A 8 21.44 10.20 8.02
CA ARG A 8 20.69 10.94 6.99
C ARG A 8 20.27 10.04 5.85
N ILE A 9 19.31 10.53 5.08
CA ILE A 9 18.82 9.92 3.85
C ILE A 9 19.32 10.77 2.69
N ASP A 10 20.12 10.19 1.79
CA ASP A 10 20.43 10.84 0.52
C ASP A 10 19.27 10.57 -0.46
N ARG A 11 18.90 11.59 -1.22
CA ARG A 11 17.77 11.56 -2.17
C ARG A 11 18.25 11.87 -3.58
N ASP A 12 17.58 11.31 -4.58
CA ASP A 12 17.81 11.66 -5.99
C ASP A 12 17.11 12.98 -6.39
N GLU A 13 17.21 13.35 -7.66
CA GLU A 13 16.63 14.58 -8.23
C GLU A 13 15.09 14.61 -8.14
N GLU A 14 14.44 13.45 -8.00
CA GLU A 14 12.99 13.32 -7.78
C GLU A 14 12.64 13.22 -6.28
N ASN A 15 13.60 13.54 -5.40
CA ASN A 15 13.48 13.48 -3.95
C ASN A 15 13.23 12.06 -3.39
N LYS A 16 13.53 10.98 -4.15
CA LYS A 16 13.35 9.60 -3.67
C LYS A 16 14.58 9.09 -2.90
N PRO A 17 14.42 8.40 -1.76
CA PRO A 17 15.54 7.90 -0.93
C PRO A 17 16.48 6.92 -1.65
N ILE A 18 17.71 7.28 -2.01
CA ILE A 18 18.66 6.38 -2.71
C ILE A 18 19.65 5.69 -1.77
N ARG A 19 19.94 6.28 -0.60
CA ARG A 19 20.91 5.75 0.36
C ARG A 19 20.56 6.21 1.77
N VAL A 20 20.78 5.34 2.75
CA VAL A 20 20.64 5.66 4.18
C VAL A 20 21.97 5.43 4.87
N TRP A 21 22.44 6.45 5.57
CA TRP A 21 23.64 6.37 6.39
C TRP A 21 23.24 5.95 7.81
N LEU A 22 23.68 4.76 8.24
CA LEU A 22 23.44 4.24 9.58
C LEU A 22 24.66 3.48 10.13
N SER A 23 24.66 3.24 11.44
CA SER A 23 25.59 2.35 12.12
C SER A 23 24.87 1.08 12.55
N ALA A 24 25.25 -0.06 11.98
CA ALA A 24 24.68 -1.36 12.37
C ALA A 24 25.08 -1.77 13.80
N GLN A 25 26.23 -1.29 14.29
CA GLN A 25 26.72 -1.60 15.62
C GLN A 25 25.96 -0.86 16.72
N THR A 26 25.66 0.43 16.51
CA THR A 26 25.00 1.27 17.53
C THR A 26 23.50 1.45 17.27
N GLY A 27 23.01 1.06 16.09
CA GLY A 27 21.60 1.24 15.69
C GLY A 27 21.23 2.66 15.29
N VAL A 28 22.17 3.61 15.34
CA VAL A 28 21.94 5.00 14.91
C VAL A 28 21.62 5.02 13.42
N GLY A 29 20.53 5.66 13.02
CA GLY A 29 20.09 5.72 11.62
C GLY A 29 19.05 4.66 11.21
N ILE A 30 18.70 3.73 12.10
CA ILE A 30 17.61 2.77 11.86
C ILE A 30 16.25 3.46 11.62
N PRO A 31 15.86 4.54 12.33
CA PRO A 31 14.63 5.26 12.02
C PRO A 31 14.60 5.82 10.59
N GLN A 32 15.71 6.40 10.12
CA GLN A 32 15.88 6.89 8.75
C GLN A 32 15.79 5.75 7.73
N LEU A 33 16.25 4.55 8.08
CA LEU A 33 16.10 3.37 7.24
C LEU A 33 14.63 2.99 7.09
N PHE A 34 13.88 2.89 8.18
CA PHE A 34 12.45 2.60 8.12
C PHE A 34 11.66 3.69 7.40
N GLN A 35 12.04 4.96 7.57
CA GLN A 35 11.46 6.06 6.80
C GLN A 35 11.71 5.88 5.30
N ALA A 36 12.96 5.68 4.89
CA ALA A 36 13.32 5.50 3.48
C ALA A 36 12.63 4.28 2.86
N LEU A 37 12.54 3.18 3.61
CA LEU A 37 11.80 1.98 3.20
C LEU A 37 10.31 2.28 3.07
N THR A 38 9.71 2.97 4.05
CA THR A 38 8.31 3.35 3.98
C THR A 38 8.08 4.23 2.75
N GLU A 39 8.87 5.26 2.50
CA GLU A 39 8.72 6.12 1.33
C GLU A 39 8.91 5.38 -0.01
N ARG A 40 9.90 4.47 -0.09
CA ARG A 40 10.17 3.68 -1.29
C ARG A 40 9.14 2.58 -1.54
N LEU A 41 8.56 2.03 -0.48
CA LEU A 41 7.64 0.89 -0.53
C LEU A 41 6.16 1.29 -0.41
N SER A 42 5.86 2.45 0.17
CA SER A 42 4.50 3.02 0.20
C SER A 42 4.00 3.30 -1.21
N GLY A 43 4.94 3.50 -2.16
CA GLY A 43 4.80 3.14 -3.57
C GLY A 43 3.55 3.67 -4.27
N GLU A 44 3.31 3.18 -5.48
CA GLU A 44 2.07 3.46 -6.19
C GLU A 44 0.87 2.98 -5.35
N VAL A 45 -0.18 3.79 -5.34
CA VAL A 45 -1.43 3.42 -4.70
C VAL A 45 -2.39 2.91 -5.77
N ALA A 46 -2.94 1.72 -5.55
CA ALA A 46 -4.05 1.24 -6.36
C ALA A 46 -5.32 1.97 -5.89
N GLN A 47 -5.89 2.78 -6.77
CA GLN A 47 -7.26 3.28 -6.64
C GLN A 47 -8.13 2.57 -7.67
N ARG A 48 -9.13 1.82 -7.22
CA ARG A 48 -10.01 1.03 -8.10
C ARG A 48 -11.45 1.17 -7.66
N THR A 49 -12.33 1.16 -8.65
CA THR A 49 -13.76 0.99 -8.43
C THR A 49 -14.09 -0.47 -8.70
N LEU A 50 -14.84 -1.09 -7.80
CA LEU A 50 -15.27 -2.48 -7.87
C LEU A 50 -16.79 -2.52 -7.81
N ARG A 51 -17.42 -3.45 -8.53
CA ARG A 51 -18.82 -3.79 -8.36
C ARG A 51 -18.95 -5.26 -7.99
N LEU A 52 -19.21 -5.51 -6.71
CA LEU A 52 -19.30 -6.84 -6.15
C LEU A 52 -20.75 -7.34 -6.18
N PRO A 53 -21.03 -8.51 -6.77
CA PRO A 53 -22.37 -9.08 -6.71
C PRO A 53 -22.69 -9.56 -5.27
N PRO A 54 -23.97 -9.79 -4.93
CA PRO A 54 -24.38 -10.16 -3.57
C PRO A 54 -23.68 -11.40 -3.00
N GLN A 55 -23.26 -12.33 -3.86
CA GLN A 55 -22.57 -13.55 -3.43
C GLN A 55 -21.13 -13.30 -2.94
N GLU A 56 -20.53 -12.15 -3.29
CA GLU A 56 -19.13 -11.81 -2.98
C GLU A 56 -18.99 -11.03 -1.66
N GLY A 57 -19.85 -11.31 -0.67
CA GLY A 57 -19.74 -10.74 0.67
C GLY A 57 -18.38 -11.02 1.35
N ARG A 58 -17.71 -12.11 0.97
CA ARG A 58 -16.36 -12.46 1.43
C ARG A 58 -15.31 -11.43 0.96
N LEU A 59 -15.34 -11.03 -0.32
CA LEU A 59 -14.41 -10.01 -0.85
C LEU A 59 -14.66 -8.66 -0.20
N ARG A 60 -15.93 -8.28 -0.03
CA ARG A 60 -16.30 -7.05 0.70
C ARG A 60 -15.73 -7.04 2.12
N SER A 61 -15.91 -8.11 2.88
CA SER A 61 -15.34 -8.24 4.23
C SER A 61 -13.80 -8.13 4.24
N ARG A 62 -13.13 -8.69 3.23
CA ARG A 62 -11.68 -8.61 3.09
C ARG A 62 -11.19 -7.17 2.87
N PHE A 63 -11.89 -6.37 2.07
CA PHE A 63 -11.56 -4.95 1.90
C PHE A 63 -11.76 -4.14 3.18
N TYR A 64 -12.76 -4.47 4.01
CA TYR A 64 -12.91 -3.90 5.35
C TYR A 64 -11.72 -4.25 6.27
N GLN A 65 -11.30 -5.52 6.31
CA GLN A 65 -10.16 -5.95 7.12
C GLN A 65 -8.85 -5.26 6.72
N LEU A 66 -8.69 -5.00 5.42
CA LEU A 66 -7.55 -4.27 4.88
C LEU A 66 -7.66 -2.74 5.04
N GLN A 67 -8.77 -2.24 5.60
CA GLN A 67 -9.08 -0.81 5.71
C GLN A 67 -8.93 -0.06 4.37
N ALA A 68 -9.24 -0.74 3.27
CA ALA A 68 -8.99 -0.26 1.93
C ALA A 68 -10.18 0.49 1.31
N ILE A 69 -11.36 0.46 1.93
CA ILE A 69 -12.59 1.06 1.38
C ILE A 69 -12.60 2.57 1.67
N GLU A 70 -12.59 3.38 0.61
CA GLU A 70 -12.82 4.83 0.71
C GLU A 70 -14.30 5.19 0.67
N LYS A 71 -15.06 4.52 -0.20
CA LYS A 71 -16.51 4.69 -0.32
C LYS A 71 -17.17 3.36 -0.64
N GLU A 72 -18.40 3.21 -0.16
CA GLU A 72 -19.28 2.09 -0.45
C GLU A 72 -20.68 2.62 -0.74
N TRP A 73 -21.35 2.06 -1.75
CA TRP A 73 -22.77 2.28 -1.99
C TRP A 73 -23.44 1.04 -2.57
N MET A 74 -24.75 0.94 -2.32
CA MET A 74 -25.60 -0.12 -2.88
C MET A 74 -26.06 0.30 -4.27
N GLU A 75 -26.04 -0.64 -5.21
CA GLU A 75 -26.58 -0.48 -6.55
C GLU A 75 -28.03 -0.97 -6.62
N GLU A 76 -28.77 -0.55 -7.66
CA GLU A 76 -30.19 -0.89 -7.84
C GLU A 76 -30.44 -2.39 -8.04
N ASP A 77 -29.47 -3.13 -8.59
CA ASP A 77 -29.55 -4.58 -8.79
C ASP A 77 -29.15 -5.39 -7.53
N GLY A 78 -28.92 -4.70 -6.41
CA GLY A 78 -28.50 -5.30 -5.14
C GLY A 78 -27.01 -5.60 -5.04
N SER A 79 -26.22 -5.33 -6.08
CA SER A 79 -24.76 -5.36 -5.99
C SER A 79 -24.23 -4.21 -5.12
N VAL A 80 -22.98 -4.33 -4.69
CA VAL A 80 -22.30 -3.32 -3.87
C VAL A 80 -21.12 -2.78 -4.65
N SER A 81 -21.10 -1.46 -4.83
CA SER A 81 -19.97 -0.78 -5.43
C SER A 81 -19.04 -0.22 -4.36
N LEU A 82 -17.74 -0.39 -4.57
CA LEU A 82 -16.68 0.03 -3.67
C LEU A 82 -15.68 0.90 -4.41
N GLN A 83 -15.29 2.02 -3.82
CA GLN A 83 -14.02 2.68 -4.14
C GLN A 83 -12.98 2.21 -3.13
N VAL A 84 -11.92 1.58 -3.62
CA VAL A 84 -10.84 1.08 -2.77
C VAL A 84 -9.52 1.79 -3.06
N ARG A 85 -8.78 2.08 -2.01
CA ARG A 85 -7.45 2.68 -2.04
C ARG A 85 -6.50 1.91 -1.13
N MET A 86 -5.46 1.32 -1.71
CA MET A 86 -4.47 0.55 -0.96
C MET A 86 -3.11 0.50 -1.68
N PRO A 87 -2.01 0.15 -1.01
CA PRO A 87 -0.71 -0.02 -1.66
C PRO A 87 -0.79 -0.99 -2.85
N ILE A 88 -0.13 -0.66 -3.97
CA ILE A 88 -0.18 -1.49 -5.19
C ILE A 88 0.33 -2.92 -4.94
N VAL A 89 1.26 -3.08 -4.00
CA VAL A 89 1.82 -4.39 -3.61
C VAL A 89 0.76 -5.28 -2.96
N ASP A 90 -0.07 -4.71 -2.10
CA ASP A 90 -1.16 -5.42 -1.43
C ASP A 90 -2.30 -5.71 -2.41
N TRP A 91 -2.60 -4.76 -3.32
CA TRP A 91 -3.52 -5.01 -4.43
C TRP A 91 -3.07 -6.19 -5.30
N ARG A 92 -1.81 -6.19 -5.76
CA ARG A 92 -1.24 -7.29 -6.57
C ARG A 92 -1.26 -8.62 -5.81
N ARG A 93 -0.98 -8.59 -4.50
CA ARG A 93 -1.07 -9.78 -3.63
C ARG A 93 -2.51 -10.29 -3.53
N LEU A 94 -3.47 -9.39 -3.38
CA LEU A 94 -4.89 -9.71 -3.30
C LEU A 94 -5.38 -10.33 -4.61
N CYS A 95 -5.04 -9.76 -5.77
CA CYS A 95 -5.39 -10.35 -7.07
C CYS A 95 -4.83 -11.77 -7.26
N LYS A 96 -3.64 -12.08 -6.70
CA LYS A 96 -3.10 -13.45 -6.73
C LYS A 96 -3.85 -14.41 -5.82
N GLN A 97 -4.35 -13.92 -4.68
CA GLN A 97 -5.09 -14.72 -3.70
C GLN A 97 -6.54 -14.93 -4.11
N GLU A 98 -7.12 -13.96 -4.83
CA GLU A 98 -8.50 -13.92 -5.27
C GLU A 98 -8.55 -13.57 -6.77
N PRO A 99 -8.31 -14.53 -7.68
CA PRO A 99 -8.23 -14.25 -9.11
C PRO A 99 -9.50 -13.63 -9.71
N ALA A 100 -10.67 -14.03 -9.19
CA ALA A 100 -11.98 -13.51 -9.60
C ALA A 100 -12.14 -12.01 -9.31
N LEU A 101 -11.34 -11.42 -8.42
CA LEU A 101 -11.41 -9.99 -8.09
C LEU A 101 -11.29 -9.10 -9.35
N ILE A 102 -10.49 -9.52 -10.32
CA ILE A 102 -10.21 -8.75 -11.54
C ILE A 102 -11.48 -8.58 -12.38
N GLU A 103 -12.41 -9.53 -12.33
CA GLU A 103 -13.67 -9.51 -13.09
C GLU A 103 -14.64 -8.45 -12.56
N TYR A 104 -14.45 -8.01 -11.32
CA TYR A 104 -15.32 -7.03 -10.67
C TYR A 104 -14.79 -5.60 -10.73
N VAL A 105 -13.59 -5.37 -11.30
CA VAL A 105 -13.03 -4.04 -11.47
C VAL A 105 -13.74 -3.33 -12.63
N ILE A 106 -14.17 -2.09 -12.38
CA ILE A 106 -14.78 -1.20 -13.38
C ILE A 106 -13.73 -0.30 -14.02
#